data_AF-A0A2I8VL79-F1
#
_entry.id   AF-A0A2I8VL79-F1
#
_cell.length_a   1.000
_cell.length_b   1.000
_cell.length_c   1.000
_cell.angle_alpha   90.00
_cell.angle_beta   90.00
_cell.angle_gamma   90.00
#
_symmetry.space_group_name_H-M   'P 1'
#
loop_
_entity.id
_entity.type
_entity.pdbx_description
1 polymer ?
#
loop_
_entity_poly.entity_id
_entity_poly.type
_entity_poly.pdbx_seq_one_letter_code
_entity_poly.pdbx_strand_id
1 'polypeptide(L)'
;MTVCESHTAEEDVCAACGNRHAVQFSADCPNCINDLRGPFVLKLVSHTELLAFLTAHGLNPVAPSRDSVAAVDAVHMDYEEEVCSREPFEARFTFSADGDTLSLTVDDDLQVVDVER
;
A
#
# COMPACT_ATOMS: atom_id res chain seq x y z
N MET A 1 -0.80 -9.79 8.76
CA MET A 1 0.20 -8.85 8.24
C MET A 1 1.57 -9.43 8.54
N THR A 2 2.50 -9.28 7.61
CA THR A 2 3.88 -9.76 7.77
C THR A 2 4.82 -8.68 7.24
N VAL A 3 5.94 -8.48 7.93
CA VAL A 3 7.00 -7.54 7.51
C VAL A 3 8.28 -8.32 7.24
N CYS A 4 8.93 -8.07 6.10
CA CYS A 4 10.24 -8.65 5.83
C CYS A 4 11.33 -8.02 6.71
N GLU A 5 12.11 -8.86 7.40
CA GLU A 5 13.06 -8.36 8.40
C GLU A 5 14.31 -7.68 7.83
N SER A 6 14.71 -8.10 6.64
CA SER A 6 15.92 -7.68 5.94
C SER A 6 15.58 -7.15 4.56
N HIS A 7 14.47 -6.42 4.47
CA HIS A 7 13.96 -5.96 3.19
C HIS A 7 14.92 -4.98 2.51
N THR A 8 15.28 -5.30 1.28
CA THR A 8 16.13 -4.49 0.40
C THR A 8 15.63 -4.68 -1.03
N ALA A 9 14.75 -3.81 -1.49
CA ALA A 9 14.22 -3.80 -2.85
C ALA A 9 14.32 -2.36 -3.39
N GLU A 10 15.43 -2.03 -4.05
CA GLU A 10 15.61 -0.67 -4.59
C GLU A 10 14.92 -0.49 -5.96
N GLU A 11 14.95 -1.49 -6.86
CA GLU A 11 14.31 -1.41 -8.20
C GLU A 11 13.69 -2.74 -8.72
N ASP A 12 13.71 -3.80 -7.91
CA ASP A 12 13.18 -5.13 -8.27
C ASP A 12 12.52 -5.76 -7.03
N VAL A 13 12.51 -7.09 -6.92
CA VAL A 13 12.03 -7.79 -5.73
C VAL A 13 13.15 -8.01 -4.70
N CYS A 14 12.82 -7.97 -3.42
CA CYS A 14 13.75 -8.29 -2.35
C CYS A 14 14.16 -9.77 -2.42
N ALA A 15 15.46 -10.06 -2.33
CA ALA A 15 15.97 -11.44 -2.37
C ALA A 15 15.53 -12.30 -1.16
N ALA A 16 15.20 -11.68 -0.02
CA ALA A 16 14.81 -12.39 1.20
C ALA A 16 13.34 -12.82 1.19
N CYS A 17 12.42 -11.96 0.75
CA CYS A 17 10.98 -12.25 0.74
C CYS A 17 10.40 -12.45 -0.66
N GLY A 18 11.13 -12.17 -1.74
CA GLY A 18 10.67 -12.28 -3.12
C GLY A 18 9.62 -11.24 -3.53
N ASN A 19 9.43 -10.18 -2.73
CA ASN A 19 8.40 -9.16 -2.96
C ASN A 19 9.02 -7.78 -3.16
N ARG A 20 8.33 -6.91 -3.91
CA ARG A 20 8.68 -5.48 -4.09
C ARG A 20 8.53 -4.70 -2.79
N HIS A 21 7.48 -4.98 -2.03
CA HIS A 21 7.12 -4.28 -0.79
C HIS A 21 7.49 -5.13 0.43
N ALA A 22 7.93 -4.50 1.52
CA ALA A 22 8.30 -5.16 2.77
C ALA A 22 7.08 -5.57 3.58
N VAL A 23 6.02 -4.76 3.57
CA VAL A 23 4.79 -5.01 4.32
C VAL A 23 3.76 -5.71 3.44
N GLN A 24 3.32 -6.88 3.91
CA GLN A 24 2.28 -7.68 3.25
C GLN A 24 1.04 -7.81 4.11
N PHE A 25 -0.10 -7.78 3.43
CA PHE A 25 -1.39 -8.13 4.01
C PHE A 25 -1.74 -9.58 3.64
N SER A 26 -2.42 -10.23 4.58
CA SER A 26 -3.05 -11.53 4.36
C SER A 26 -4.47 -11.50 4.92
N ALA A 27 -5.43 -12.06 4.20
CA ALA A 27 -6.77 -12.31 4.69
C ALA A 27 -7.26 -13.69 4.27
N ASP A 28 -7.73 -14.42 5.29
CA ASP A 28 -8.32 -15.74 5.15
C ASP A 28 -9.84 -15.63 5.34
N CYS A 29 -10.61 -16.13 4.38
CA CYS A 29 -12.06 -16.25 4.55
C CYS A 29 -12.37 -17.53 5.33
N PRO A 30 -13.05 -17.47 6.49
CA PRO A 30 -13.39 -18.68 7.24
C PRO A 30 -14.45 -19.56 6.55
N ASN A 31 -15.09 -19.04 5.49
CA ASN A 31 -16.22 -19.69 4.81
C ASN A 31 -15.86 -20.26 3.43
N CYS A 32 -14.70 -19.96 2.86
CA CYS A 32 -14.28 -20.48 1.56
C CYS A 32 -12.75 -20.66 1.48
N ILE A 33 -12.26 -21.29 0.39
CA ILE A 33 -10.83 -21.59 0.20
C ILE A 33 -9.97 -20.36 -0.15
N ASN A 34 -10.52 -19.15 -0.06
CA ASN A 34 -9.82 -17.94 -0.49
C ASN A 34 -8.81 -17.49 0.56
N ASP A 35 -7.53 -17.57 0.20
CA ASP A 35 -6.39 -16.95 0.88
C ASP A 35 -5.92 -15.79 0.01
N LEU A 36 -6.14 -14.56 0.48
CA LEU A 36 -5.69 -13.35 -0.21
C LEU A 36 -4.37 -12.89 0.41
N ARG A 37 -3.33 -12.79 -0.42
CA ARG A 37 -2.04 -12.21 -0.05
C ARG A 37 -1.64 -11.15 -1.05
N GLY A 38 -1.05 -10.07 -0.57
CA GLY A 38 -0.60 -9.00 -1.45
C GLY A 38 0.07 -7.85 -0.69
N PRO A 39 0.48 -6.81 -1.42
CA PRO A 39 1.06 -5.62 -0.81
C PRO A 39 0.04 -4.94 0.10
N PHE A 40 0.54 -4.28 1.14
CA PHE A 40 -0.32 -3.67 2.16
C PHE A 40 -1.26 -2.60 1.59
N VAL A 41 -0.92 -1.96 0.46
CA VAL A 41 -1.81 -0.98 -0.19
C VAL A 41 -3.19 -1.52 -0.55
N LEU A 42 -3.37 -2.83 -0.73
CA LEU A 42 -4.71 -3.40 -0.95
C LEU A 42 -5.66 -3.15 0.23
N LYS A 43 -5.13 -2.91 1.44
CA LYS A 43 -5.88 -2.47 2.61
C LYS A 43 -6.08 -0.95 2.65
N LEU A 44 -5.17 -0.18 2.04
CA LEU A 44 -5.19 1.29 2.07
C LEU A 44 -5.97 1.92 0.92
N VAL A 45 -6.07 1.25 -0.24
CA VAL A 45 -6.70 1.82 -1.44
C VAL A 45 -8.19 2.14 -1.25
N SER A 46 -8.83 1.54 -0.24
CA SER A 46 -10.21 1.85 0.17
C SER A 46 -10.30 2.87 1.31
N HIS A 47 -9.18 3.31 1.88
CA HIS A 47 -9.14 4.37 2.87
C HIS A 47 -9.54 5.70 2.24
N THR A 48 -10.37 6.49 2.92
CA THR A 48 -10.98 7.69 2.34
C THR A 48 -9.96 8.71 1.88
N GLU A 49 -8.83 8.82 2.59
CA GLU A 49 -7.76 9.77 2.25
C GLU A 49 -7.04 9.41 0.94
N LEU A 50 -6.71 8.12 0.75
CA LEU A 50 -6.08 7.67 -0.49
C LEU A 50 -7.08 7.72 -1.66
N LEU A 51 -8.34 7.36 -1.44
CA LEU A 51 -9.39 7.52 -2.44
C LEU A 51 -9.57 8.99 -2.85
N ALA A 52 -9.61 9.91 -1.88
CA ALA A 52 -9.74 11.33 -2.14
C ALA A 52 -8.54 11.87 -2.92
N PHE A 53 -7.32 11.47 -2.54
CA PHE A 53 -6.10 11.82 -3.27
C PHE A 53 -6.16 11.33 -4.72
N LEU A 54 -6.32 10.02 -4.94
CA LEU A 54 -6.39 9.45 -6.30
C LEU A 54 -7.48 10.11 -7.15
N THR A 55 -8.68 10.29 -6.60
CA THR A 55 -9.80 10.87 -7.35
C THR A 55 -9.64 12.37 -7.64
N ALA A 56 -8.91 13.12 -6.80
CA ALA A 56 -8.55 14.51 -7.08
C ALA A 56 -7.62 14.62 -8.32
N HIS A 57 -6.80 13.59 -8.57
CA HIS A 57 -5.97 13.45 -9.77
C HIS A 57 -6.70 12.73 -10.94
N GLY A 58 -8.01 12.51 -10.82
CA GLY A 58 -8.80 11.83 -11.87
C GLY A 58 -8.56 10.32 -11.96
N LEU A 59 -7.91 9.72 -10.96
CA LEU A 59 -7.60 8.30 -10.90
C LEU A 59 -8.69 7.57 -10.10
N ASN A 60 -9.35 6.59 -10.73
CA ASN A 60 -10.38 5.77 -10.08
C ASN A 60 -9.84 4.35 -9.80
N PRO A 61 -9.46 4.03 -8.56
CA PRO A 61 -8.93 2.71 -8.22
C PRO A 61 -10.00 1.62 -8.10
N VAL A 62 -11.29 1.98 -8.04
CA VAL A 62 -12.40 1.01 -7.87
C VAL A 62 -12.92 0.52 -9.22
N ALA A 63 -13.05 1.45 -10.17
CA ALA A 63 -13.55 1.16 -11.51
C ALA A 63 -12.78 1.99 -12.55
N PRO A 64 -11.47 1.69 -12.74
CA PRO A 64 -10.68 2.37 -13.74
C PRO A 64 -11.25 2.09 -15.14
N SER A 65 -11.22 3.10 -16.01
CA SER A 65 -11.39 2.86 -17.44
C SER A 65 -10.22 2.00 -17.94
N ARG A 66 -10.43 1.23 -19.01
CA ARG A 66 -9.40 0.35 -19.58
C ARG A 66 -8.09 1.08 -19.87
N ASP A 67 -8.18 2.33 -20.33
CA ASP A 67 -7.02 3.13 -20.71
C ASP A 67 -6.34 3.82 -19.50
N SER A 68 -6.99 3.83 -18.33
CA SER A 68 -6.49 4.46 -17.10
C SER A 68 -5.86 3.47 -16.10
N VAL A 69 -6.02 2.15 -16.31
CA VAL A 69 -5.54 1.13 -15.36
C VAL A 69 -4.05 1.33 -15.04
N ALA A 70 -3.21 1.50 -16.07
CA ALA A 70 -1.78 1.68 -15.87
C ALA A 70 -1.44 2.97 -15.09
N ALA A 71 -2.19 4.05 -15.30
CA ALA A 71 -1.97 5.31 -14.59
C ALA A 71 -2.41 5.21 -13.11
N VAL A 72 -3.50 4.50 -12.84
CA VAL A 72 -3.95 4.20 -11.48
C VAL A 72 -2.93 3.33 -10.74
N ASP A 73 -2.46 2.26 -11.39
CA ASP A 73 -1.45 1.35 -10.83
C ASP A 73 -0.13 2.09 -10.54
N ALA A 74 0.29 3.00 -11.42
CA ALA A 74 1.51 3.78 -11.25
C ALA A 74 1.51 4.71 -10.02
N VAL A 75 0.35 4.98 -9.40
CA VAL A 75 0.29 5.78 -8.16
C VAL A 75 0.10 4.88 -6.94
N HIS A 76 -0.91 4.01 -6.95
CA HIS A 76 -1.22 3.23 -5.75
C HIS A 76 -0.39 1.96 -5.60
N MET A 77 0.28 1.46 -6.63
CA MET A 77 1.15 0.26 -6.53
C MET A 77 2.63 0.60 -6.51
N ASP A 78 3.00 1.84 -6.86
CA ASP A 78 4.36 2.36 -6.91
C ASP A 78 4.58 3.46 -5.86
N TYR A 79 4.28 3.11 -4.60
CA TYR A 79 4.44 3.97 -3.44
C TYR A 79 5.79 3.73 -2.75
N GLU A 80 6.26 4.72 -1.99
CA GLU A 80 7.38 4.55 -1.07
C GLU A 80 6.89 3.96 0.24
N GLU A 81 7.66 3.03 0.80
CA GLU A 81 7.34 2.32 2.04
C GLU A 81 8.48 2.47 3.04
N GLU A 82 8.16 2.93 4.25
CA GLU A 82 9.08 3.02 5.37
C GLU A 82 8.52 2.28 6.58
N VAL A 83 9.20 1.22 7.02
CA VAL A 83 8.87 0.52 8.27
C VAL A 83 9.56 1.23 9.43
N CYS A 84 8.82 2.06 10.16
CA CYS A 84 9.31 2.87 11.27
C CYS A 84 9.59 2.02 12.53
N SER A 85 8.72 1.05 12.82
CA SER A 85 8.87 0.11 13.93
C SER A 85 8.20 -1.23 13.60
N ARG A 86 8.62 -2.31 14.26
CA ARG A 86 8.04 -3.66 14.10
C ARG A 86 7.32 -4.15 15.34
N GLU A 87 7.73 -3.71 16.52
CA GLU A 87 7.16 -4.10 17.81
C GLU A 87 7.17 -2.90 18.78
N PRO A 88 6.06 -2.14 18.88
CA PRO A 88 4.83 -2.26 18.09
C PRO A 88 5.06 -1.91 16.62
N PHE A 89 4.26 -2.47 15.71
CA PHE A 89 4.37 -2.16 14.28
C PHE A 89 3.97 -0.70 14.00
N GLU A 90 4.77 -0.04 13.17
CA GLU A 90 4.45 1.26 12.59
C GLU A 90 5.11 1.34 11.21
N ALA A 91 4.34 1.74 10.19
CA ALA A 91 4.86 1.96 8.85
C ALA A 91 4.20 3.16 8.17
N ARG A 92 4.98 3.86 7.36
CA ARG A 92 4.52 5.00 6.56
C ARG A 92 4.54 4.63 5.08
N PHE A 93 3.46 5.00 4.40
CA PHE A 93 3.25 4.76 2.97
C PHE A 93 3.06 6.10 2.26
N THR A 94 3.94 6.43 1.33
CA THR A 94 3.92 7.71 0.62
C THR A 94 3.55 7.52 -0.84
N PHE A 95 2.46 8.18 -1.25
CA PHE A 95 1.93 8.16 -2.61
C PHE A 95 2.23 9.49 -3.29
N SER A 96 2.56 9.45 -4.58
CA SER A 96 2.91 10.64 -5.37
C SER A 96 2.09 10.69 -6.66
N ALA A 97 1.48 11.84 -6.95
CA ALA A 97 0.72 12.07 -8.19
C ALA A 97 0.82 13.55 -8.60
N ASP A 98 1.20 13.81 -9.85
CA ASP A 98 1.33 15.18 -10.41
C ASP A 98 2.16 16.18 -9.57
N GLY A 99 3.10 15.68 -8.75
CA GLY A 99 3.93 16.48 -7.86
C GLY A 99 3.35 16.71 -6.46
N ASP A 100 2.11 16.28 -6.22
CA ASP A 100 1.50 16.23 -4.90
C ASP A 100 1.82 14.91 -4.20
N THR A 101 1.85 14.94 -2.87
CA THR A 101 2.16 13.79 -2.01
C THR A 101 1.05 13.51 -1.00
N LEU A 102 0.90 12.24 -0.64
CA LEU A 102 0.09 11.81 0.50
C LEU A 102 0.86 10.74 1.27
N SER A 103 1.13 10.99 2.55
CA SER A 103 1.70 9.98 3.44
C SER A 103 0.65 9.48 4.41
N LEU A 104 0.53 8.16 4.53
CA LEU A 104 -0.34 7.49 5.51
C LEU A 104 0.52 6.69 6.47
N THR A 105 0.41 6.98 7.77
CA THR A 105 1.09 6.19 8.82
C THR A 105 0.10 5.21 9.42
N VAL A 106 0.51 3.96 9.54
CA VAL A 106 -0.30 2.83 10.01
C VAL A 106 0.34 2.21 11.23
N ASP A 107 -0.48 1.93 12.25
CA ASP A 107 -0.06 1.33 13.52
C ASP A 107 -0.23 -0.20 13.57
N ASP A 108 0.05 -0.79 14.73
CA ASP A 108 -0.03 -2.23 15.00
C ASP A 108 -1.45 -2.80 14.93
N ASP A 109 -2.47 -1.97 15.17
CA ASP A 109 -3.88 -2.30 14.94
C ASP A 109 -4.26 -2.21 13.44
N LEU A 110 -3.28 -1.92 12.59
CA LEU A 110 -3.38 -1.76 11.15
C LEU A 110 -4.39 -0.67 10.76
N GLN A 111 -4.47 0.38 11.57
CA GLN A 111 -5.29 1.57 11.35
C GLN A 111 -4.40 2.71 10.87
N VAL A 112 -4.95 3.59 10.03
CA VAL A 112 -4.28 4.85 9.71
C VAL A 112 -4.39 5.78 10.91
N VAL A 113 -3.24 6.15 11.48
CA VAL A 113 -3.15 7.00 12.68
C VAL A 113 -2.68 8.42 12.38
N ASP A 114 -2.04 8.63 11.24
CA ASP A 114 -1.58 9.94 10.79
C ASP A 114 -1.63 10.09 9.27
N VAL A 115 -1.83 11.33 8.81
CA VAL A 115 -2.03 11.71 7.41
C VAL A 115 -1.31 13.02 7.13
N GLU A 116 -0.30 12.97 6.26
CA GLU A 116 0.46 14.15 5.81
C GLU A 116 0.24 14.39 4.32
N ARG A 117 0.22 15.66 3.88
CA ARG A 117 0.05 16.07 2.48
C ARG A 117 1.13 17.07 2.09
#